data_AF-Q4QCR0-F1
#
_entry.id   AF-Q4QCR0-F1
#
_cell.length_a   1.000
_cell.length_b   1.000
_cell.length_c   1.000
_cell.angle_alpha   90.00
_cell.angle_beta   90.00
_cell.angle_gamma   90.00
#
_symmetry.space_group_name_H-M   'P 1'
#
loop_
_entity.id
_entity.type
_entity.pdbx_description
1 polymer ?
#
loop_
_entity_poly.entity_id
_entity_poly.type
_entity_poly.pdbx_seq_one_letter_code
_entity_poly.pdbx_strand_id
1 'polypeptide(L)'
;MSVGTAAISLAEVRAVQDGVANDVREDGRTLLQRRPVHITARTSPSSLATAAAGDAQESYDGSYVEVNASGTVVLAAATPSVVDGCATAGPNSSAGTEHERTSDTGRGKLHITIDAVPHVLDTYASAVGGRNVGRYRRDYLAFLASTMRQVFGAAQVEVQEQQGVAEADVVQEEAGEATVGACTASSSSSPSAGASWAAPAAGCSGDHMLNGFPAADLYVGEDFGFMIHVDVHVLQSSGGNLFTAIAYAIHAVLRSLRLPAVTLHKAPGDGAGVSVEVDRSKPYRQAVSWTHMPLLCVLLVSPTGHCVVDPTLREEWAMPQQVHVAAGANGQVMYFRYQQLPSRRGNAYQLRPAELSSATDGCASYVAPPSALSVNDCWSILCDAVHICQAMLHDCEEALTHGEGA
;
A
#
# COMPACT_ATOMS: atom_id res chain seq x y z
N MET A 1 27.08 6.23 -15.73
CA MET A 1 27.87 6.18 -14.48
C MET A 1 27.24 5.12 -13.61
N SER A 2 28.02 4.17 -13.10
CA SER A 2 27.52 3.13 -12.19
C SER A 2 26.92 3.80 -10.96
N VAL A 3 25.59 3.79 -10.82
CA VAL A 3 24.91 4.20 -9.59
C VAL A 3 25.51 3.37 -8.47
N GLY A 4 26.18 4.01 -7.51
CA GLY A 4 26.78 3.32 -6.39
C GLY A 4 25.69 2.51 -5.70
N THR A 5 25.86 1.19 -5.63
CA THR A 5 24.94 0.33 -4.88
C THR A 5 24.89 0.85 -3.46
N ALA A 6 23.75 1.43 -3.07
CA ALA A 6 23.51 1.85 -1.71
C ALA A 6 23.69 0.60 -0.82
N ALA A 7 24.73 0.63 0.02
CA ALA A 7 25.15 -0.53 0.78
C ALA A 7 25.58 -0.09 2.17
N ILE A 8 24.93 -0.64 3.18
CA ILE A 8 25.32 -0.52 4.58
C ILE A 8 26.47 -1.49 4.88
N SER A 9 27.45 -1.04 5.66
CA SER A 9 28.54 -1.88 6.17
C SER A 9 28.06 -2.76 7.34
N LEU A 10 28.71 -3.90 7.58
CA LEU A 10 28.37 -4.75 8.72
C LEU A 10 28.57 -4.04 10.08
N ALA A 11 29.53 -3.11 10.15
CA ALA A 11 29.74 -2.30 11.34
C ALA A 11 28.56 -1.36 11.60
N GLU A 12 28.04 -0.70 10.57
CA GLU A 12 26.85 0.15 10.67
C GLU A 12 25.59 -0.66 11.02
N VAL A 13 25.41 -1.86 10.44
CA VAL A 13 24.29 -2.74 10.81
C VAL A 13 24.32 -3.06 12.30
N ARG A 14 25.49 -3.44 12.84
CA ARG A 14 25.65 -3.70 14.27
C ARG A 14 25.41 -2.45 15.10
N ALA A 15 25.96 -1.30 14.69
CA ALA A 15 25.75 -0.05 15.40
C ALA A 15 24.26 0.32 15.51
N VAL A 16 23.48 0.12 14.44
CA VAL A 16 22.03 0.35 14.45
C VAL A 16 21.33 -0.66 15.36
N GLN A 17 21.63 -1.95 15.22
CA GLN A 17 20.99 -3.00 16.02
C GLN A 17 21.30 -2.87 17.51
N ASP A 18 22.55 -2.57 17.86
CA ASP A 18 23.01 -2.32 19.23
C ASP A 18 22.38 -1.05 19.78
N GLY A 19 22.29 0.03 18.99
CA GLY A 19 21.60 1.25 19.38
C GLY A 19 20.14 0.99 19.73
N VAL A 20 19.41 0.31 18.82
CA VAL A 20 18.00 -0.05 19.02
C VAL A 20 17.82 -0.93 20.27
N ALA A 21 18.72 -1.88 20.50
CA ALA A 21 18.69 -2.73 21.69
C ALA A 21 18.94 -1.97 23.00
N ASN A 22 19.51 -0.76 22.93
CA ASN A 22 19.73 0.14 24.07
C ASN A 22 18.76 1.34 24.09
N ASP A 23 17.67 1.30 23.30
CA ASP A 23 16.69 2.39 23.18
C ASP A 23 17.31 3.73 22.70
N VAL A 24 18.31 3.64 21.81
CA VAL A 24 19.01 4.79 21.24
C VAL A 24 18.99 4.74 19.71
N ARG A 25 18.53 5.82 19.08
CA ARG A 25 18.57 6.02 17.63
C ARG A 25 19.62 7.05 17.24
N GLU A 26 20.10 6.95 16.01
CA GLU A 26 21.14 7.86 15.48
C GLU A 26 20.70 9.32 15.39
N ASP A 27 19.39 9.55 15.25
CA ASP A 27 18.77 10.87 15.16
C ASP A 27 18.23 11.37 16.51
N GLY A 28 18.48 10.64 17.59
CA GLY A 28 18.10 11.02 18.96
C GLY A 28 16.63 10.81 19.32
N ARG A 29 15.83 10.21 18.43
CA ARG A 29 14.43 9.84 18.72
C ARG A 29 14.36 8.59 19.60
N THR A 30 13.25 8.44 20.32
CA THR A 30 12.90 7.14 20.94
C THR A 30 12.44 6.15 19.86
N LEU A 31 12.37 4.87 20.20
CA LEU A 31 11.99 3.80 19.28
C LEU A 31 10.58 3.98 18.68
N LEU A 32 9.64 4.53 19.45
CA LEU A 32 8.25 4.74 19.02
C LEU A 32 7.98 6.16 18.48
N GLN A 33 8.98 7.04 18.49
CA GLN A 33 8.81 8.43 18.08
C GLN A 33 8.95 8.59 16.56
N ARG A 34 7.95 9.23 15.94
CA ARG A 34 7.92 9.59 14.52
C ARG A 34 8.68 10.89 14.24
N ARG A 35 9.17 11.06 13.02
CA ARG A 35 9.62 12.37 12.51
C ARG A 35 8.42 13.28 12.24
N PRO A 36 8.63 14.61 12.29
CA PRO A 36 7.67 15.55 11.75
C PRO A 36 7.38 15.26 10.27
N VAL A 37 6.10 15.24 9.93
CA VAL A 37 5.62 15.12 8.54
C VAL A 37 4.98 16.45 8.16
N HIS A 38 5.41 17.03 7.06
CA HIS A 38 4.81 18.23 6.51
C HIS A 38 3.90 17.85 5.35
N ILE A 39 2.63 18.20 5.46
CA ILE A 39 1.61 17.97 4.44
C ILE A 39 1.18 19.33 3.91
N THR A 40 1.33 19.54 2.61
CA THR A 40 0.94 20.78 1.93
C THR A 40 -0.11 20.44 0.88
N ALA A 41 -1.37 20.74 1.17
CA ALA A 41 -2.42 20.72 0.16
C ALA A 41 -2.24 21.91 -0.79
N ARG A 42 -2.32 21.68 -2.09
CA ARG A 42 -2.31 22.75 -3.10
C ARG A 42 -3.54 22.64 -3.98
N THR A 43 -3.95 23.77 -4.54
CA THR A 43 -4.94 23.79 -5.61
C THR A 43 -4.35 23.13 -6.86
N SER A 44 -5.15 22.31 -7.56
CA SER A 44 -4.68 21.53 -8.70
C SER A 44 -4.13 22.45 -9.81
N PRO A 45 -3.13 22.03 -10.59
CA PRO A 45 -2.62 22.83 -11.71
C PRO A 45 -3.70 23.13 -12.78
N SER A 46 -4.76 22.31 -12.91
CA SER A 46 -5.91 22.62 -13.77
C SER A 46 -6.65 23.88 -13.29
N SER A 47 -6.74 24.10 -11.97
CA SER A 47 -7.33 25.31 -11.38
C SER A 47 -6.45 26.56 -11.52
N LEU A 48 -5.13 26.41 -11.64
CA LEU A 48 -4.20 27.51 -11.92
C LEU A 48 -4.36 28.03 -13.36
N ALA A 49 -4.65 27.14 -14.32
CA ALA A 49 -4.93 27.52 -15.70
C ALA A 49 -6.24 28.30 -15.83
N THR A 50 -7.27 27.97 -15.04
CA THR A 50 -8.54 28.73 -15.00
C THR A 50 -8.40 30.05 -14.25
N ALA A 51 -7.62 30.10 -13.16
CA ALA A 51 -7.36 31.34 -12.43
C ALA A 51 -6.61 32.40 -13.28
N ALA A 52 -5.71 31.96 -14.17
CA ALA A 52 -5.02 32.85 -15.12
C ALA A 52 -5.97 33.48 -16.16
N ALA A 53 -7.18 32.92 -16.35
CA ALA A 53 -8.21 33.44 -17.24
C ALA A 53 -9.16 34.46 -16.58
N GLY A 54 -8.92 34.85 -15.32
CA GLY A 54 -9.60 35.97 -14.66
C GLY A 54 -10.86 35.60 -13.85
N ASP A 55 -11.27 34.33 -13.82
CA ASP A 55 -12.32 33.82 -12.92
C ASP A 55 -11.66 32.97 -11.84
N ALA A 56 -11.51 33.53 -10.63
CA ALA A 56 -11.09 32.80 -9.44
C ALA A 56 -12.25 31.96 -8.89
N GLN A 57 -12.83 31.12 -9.75
CA GLN A 57 -13.91 30.21 -9.38
C GLN A 57 -13.29 28.93 -8.80
N GLU A 58 -13.73 28.55 -7.60
CA GLU A 58 -13.34 27.27 -6.99
C GLU A 58 -13.73 26.12 -7.94
N SER A 59 -12.74 25.38 -8.43
CA SER A 59 -12.94 24.27 -9.36
C SER A 59 -12.98 22.96 -8.58
N TYR A 60 -14.11 22.24 -8.66
CA TYR A 60 -14.30 20.90 -8.09
C TYR A 60 -13.71 19.84 -9.04
N ASP A 61 -12.40 19.91 -9.28
CA ASP A 61 -11.69 19.10 -10.30
C ASP A 61 -10.52 18.32 -9.69
N GLY A 62 -10.71 17.79 -8.48
CA GLY A 62 -9.71 16.99 -7.79
C GLY A 62 -8.98 17.70 -6.65
N SER A 63 -7.88 17.10 -6.22
CA SER A 63 -7.01 17.59 -5.14
C SER A 63 -5.56 17.26 -5.42
N TYR A 64 -4.65 18.02 -4.83
CA TYR A 64 -3.21 17.82 -4.94
C TYR A 64 -2.55 18.02 -3.58
N VAL A 65 -1.66 17.11 -3.19
CA VAL A 65 -0.95 17.16 -1.92
C VAL A 65 0.52 16.81 -2.10
N GLU A 66 1.37 17.54 -1.40
CA GLU A 66 2.78 17.21 -1.19
C GLU A 66 3.00 16.77 0.26
N VAL A 67 3.63 15.62 0.44
CA VAL A 67 4.05 15.08 1.73
C VAL A 67 5.56 15.03 1.79
N ASN A 68 6.14 15.68 2.80
CA ASN A 68 7.57 15.63 3.09
C ASN A 68 7.80 15.10 4.51
N ALA A 69 8.32 13.88 4.59
CA ALA A 69 8.74 13.23 5.83
C ALA A 69 10.27 13.20 5.91
N SER A 70 10.88 14.33 6.25
CA SER A 70 12.33 14.45 6.52
C SER A 70 13.22 13.84 5.42
N GLY A 71 12.98 14.21 4.15
CA GLY A 71 13.77 13.76 3.00
C GLY A 71 13.15 12.59 2.23
N THR A 72 11.98 12.10 2.64
CA THR A 72 11.07 11.31 1.79
C THR A 72 9.97 12.23 1.30
N VAL A 73 9.94 12.49 0.00
CA VAL A 73 9.02 13.45 -0.64
C VAL A 73 8.12 12.72 -1.63
N VAL A 74 6.82 12.81 -1.40
CA VAL A 74 5.77 12.18 -2.21
C VAL A 74 4.75 13.22 -2.61
N LEU A 75 4.42 13.26 -3.90
CA LEU A 75 3.32 14.05 -4.44
C LEU A 75 2.15 13.12 -4.72
N ALA A 76 0.93 13.57 -4.50
CA ALA A 76 -0.27 12.85 -4.91
C ALA A 76 -1.29 13.81 -5.52
N ALA A 77 -1.96 13.37 -6.57
CA ALA A 77 -3.08 14.05 -7.19
C ALA A 77 -4.27 13.09 -7.26
N ALA A 78 -5.48 13.55 -6.95
CA ALA A 78 -6.69 12.76 -7.10
C ALA A 78 -7.61 13.44 -8.12
N THR A 79 -7.99 12.70 -9.17
CA THR A 79 -8.88 13.16 -10.24
C THR A 79 -10.17 12.34 -10.26
N PRO A 80 -11.33 12.95 -10.00
CA PRO A 80 -12.60 12.26 -10.08
C PRO A 80 -13.10 12.17 -11.53
N SER A 81 -13.65 11.02 -11.90
CA SER A 81 -14.34 10.79 -13.17
C SER A 81 -15.65 10.06 -12.91
N VAL A 82 -16.64 10.20 -13.81
CA VAL A 82 -17.92 9.47 -13.72
C VAL A 82 -17.89 8.40 -14.79
N VAL A 83 -18.14 7.15 -14.40
CA VAL A 83 -18.04 5.99 -15.30
C VAL A 83 -19.34 5.20 -15.26
N ASP A 84 -19.74 4.70 -16.43
CA ASP A 84 -20.84 3.76 -16.60
C ASP A 84 -20.38 2.38 -16.11
N GLY A 85 -21.04 1.85 -15.09
CA GLY A 85 -20.41 0.88 -14.20
C GLY A 85 -21.34 -0.12 -13.53
N CYS A 86 -22.63 -0.17 -13.87
CA CYS A 86 -23.43 -1.36 -13.64
C CYS A 86 -24.41 -1.80 -14.71
N ALA A 87 -24.46 -3.12 -14.84
CA ALA A 87 -25.53 -3.89 -15.46
C ALA A 87 -26.09 -3.36 -16.79
N THR A 88 -25.32 -3.50 -17.87
CA THR A 88 -25.94 -3.94 -19.14
C THR A 88 -25.83 -5.45 -19.26
N ALA A 89 -26.69 -6.17 -18.54
CA ALA A 89 -27.15 -7.46 -19.05
C ALA A 89 -27.97 -7.16 -20.31
N GLY A 90 -27.41 -7.44 -21.49
CA GLY A 90 -28.13 -7.27 -22.74
C GLY A 90 -29.41 -8.13 -22.76
N PRO A 91 -30.48 -7.75 -23.49
CA PRO A 91 -31.77 -8.45 -23.43
C PRO A 91 -31.78 -9.89 -23.98
N ASN A 92 -30.64 -10.44 -24.41
CA ASN A 92 -30.58 -11.67 -25.22
C ASN A 92 -29.62 -12.75 -24.69
N SER A 93 -29.42 -12.90 -23.38
CA SER A 93 -28.75 -14.09 -22.82
C SER A 93 -29.78 -15.02 -22.17
N SER A 94 -30.55 -15.69 -23.02
CA SER A 94 -31.27 -16.90 -22.63
C SER A 94 -30.29 -18.08 -22.55
N ALA A 95 -30.38 -18.83 -21.45
CA ALA A 95 -29.81 -20.16 -21.19
C ALA A 95 -28.45 -20.21 -20.44
N GLY A 96 -28.55 -20.41 -19.12
CA GLY A 96 -27.92 -21.57 -18.48
C GLY A 96 -26.43 -21.46 -18.14
N THR A 97 -26.13 -20.73 -17.06
CA THR A 97 -25.15 -21.13 -16.04
C THR A 97 -25.27 -20.14 -14.88
N GLU A 98 -25.61 -20.64 -13.69
CA GLU A 98 -25.61 -19.84 -12.46
C GLU A 98 -24.14 -19.52 -12.11
N HIS A 99 -23.60 -18.47 -12.71
CA HIS A 99 -22.37 -17.84 -12.26
C HIS A 99 -22.71 -16.63 -11.40
N GLU A 100 -22.15 -16.65 -10.20
CA GLU A 100 -22.17 -15.65 -9.14
C GLU A 100 -22.15 -14.22 -9.70
N ARG A 101 -23.29 -13.53 -9.64
CA ARG A 101 -23.35 -12.09 -9.88
C ARG A 101 -22.64 -11.40 -8.72
N THR A 102 -21.42 -10.94 -8.92
CA THR A 102 -20.75 -10.05 -7.95
C THR A 102 -21.51 -8.73 -7.87
N SER A 103 -21.89 -8.34 -6.66
CA SER A 103 -22.85 -7.26 -6.34
C SER A 103 -22.25 -5.84 -6.35
N ASP A 104 -21.16 -5.63 -7.09
CA ASP A 104 -20.44 -4.34 -7.15
C ASP A 104 -21.04 -3.34 -8.14
N THR A 105 -22.26 -3.64 -8.59
CA THR A 105 -23.03 -2.77 -9.46
C THR A 105 -23.37 -1.46 -8.73
N GLY A 106 -22.57 -0.41 -8.98
CA GLY A 106 -22.93 1.00 -8.73
C GLY A 106 -22.00 1.69 -7.74
N ARG A 107 -21.03 0.96 -7.23
CA ARG A 107 -20.13 1.49 -6.23
C ARG A 107 -19.04 2.32 -6.90
N GLY A 108 -18.64 3.38 -6.23
CA GLY A 108 -17.46 4.13 -6.64
C GLY A 108 -16.21 3.25 -6.57
N LYS A 109 -15.27 3.53 -7.46
CA LYS A 109 -14.02 2.78 -7.60
C LYS A 109 -12.83 3.67 -7.31
N LEU A 110 -11.80 3.10 -6.69
CA LEU A 110 -10.52 3.75 -6.44
C LEU A 110 -9.44 3.08 -7.29
N HIS A 111 -8.78 3.86 -8.13
CA HIS A 111 -7.64 3.44 -8.94
C HIS A 111 -6.42 4.23 -8.47
N ILE A 112 -5.34 3.56 -8.13
CA ILE A 112 -4.11 4.20 -7.65
C ILE A 112 -2.99 3.89 -8.63
N THR A 113 -2.32 4.91 -9.13
CA THR A 113 -1.05 4.76 -9.86
C THR A 113 0.08 5.28 -8.98
N ILE A 114 1.19 4.57 -8.93
CA ILE A 114 2.36 4.96 -8.14
C ILE A 114 3.59 4.94 -9.03
N ASP A 115 4.12 6.12 -9.29
CA ASP A 115 5.32 6.34 -10.06
C ASP A 115 6.46 6.74 -9.13
N ALA A 116 7.58 6.03 -9.20
CA ALA A 116 8.76 6.38 -8.42
C ALA A 116 9.94 6.70 -9.34
N VAL A 117 10.72 7.72 -8.98
CA VAL A 117 11.95 8.01 -9.70
C VAL A 117 12.88 6.78 -9.61
N PRO A 118 13.54 6.35 -10.70
CA PRO A 118 14.32 5.11 -10.73
C PRO A 118 15.34 4.96 -9.58
N HIS A 119 15.96 6.06 -9.15
CA HIS A 119 16.93 6.04 -8.04
C HIS A 119 16.30 5.63 -6.69
N VAL A 120 15.03 5.95 -6.44
CA VAL A 120 14.28 5.50 -5.26
C VAL A 120 14.14 3.98 -5.29
N LEU A 121 13.71 3.46 -6.44
CA LEU A 121 13.53 2.02 -6.65
C LEU A 121 14.85 1.26 -6.57
N ASP A 122 15.93 1.82 -7.13
CA ASP A 122 17.28 1.27 -7.01
C ASP A 122 17.74 1.17 -5.56
N THR A 123 17.42 2.17 -4.75
CA THR A 123 17.79 2.22 -3.33
C THR A 123 17.15 1.07 -2.57
N TYR A 124 15.83 0.86 -2.75
CA TYR A 124 15.10 -0.23 -2.09
C TYR A 124 15.42 -1.60 -2.67
N ALA A 125 15.56 -1.74 -3.99
CA ALA A 125 15.92 -3.00 -4.62
C ALA A 125 17.34 -3.45 -4.26
N SER A 126 18.28 -2.50 -4.13
CA SER A 126 19.66 -2.78 -3.69
C SER A 126 19.73 -3.31 -2.25
N ALA A 127 18.88 -2.79 -1.36
CA ALA A 127 18.78 -3.20 0.03
C ALA A 127 18.41 -4.69 0.18
N VAL A 128 17.51 -5.17 -0.69
CA VAL A 128 17.01 -6.56 -0.68
C VAL A 128 17.95 -7.49 -1.47
N GLY A 129 18.46 -7.05 -2.61
CA GLY A 129 18.94 -7.97 -3.64
C GLY A 129 20.43 -8.05 -3.95
N GLY A 130 21.20 -7.03 -3.60
CA GLY A 130 22.55 -6.86 -4.14
C GLY A 130 22.56 -6.81 -5.68
N ARG A 131 23.47 -7.54 -6.34
CA ARG A 131 23.80 -7.39 -7.78
C ARG A 131 22.65 -7.65 -8.77
N ASN A 132 21.56 -8.31 -8.38
CA ASN A 132 20.42 -8.64 -9.24
C ASN A 132 19.22 -7.71 -9.02
N VAL A 133 19.45 -6.39 -9.13
CA VAL A 133 18.48 -5.32 -8.80
C VAL A 133 17.12 -5.51 -9.47
N GLY A 134 17.07 -5.97 -10.74
CA GLY A 134 15.83 -6.07 -11.50
C GLY A 134 14.76 -7.00 -10.91
N ARG A 135 15.13 -8.18 -10.39
CA ARG A 135 14.15 -9.12 -9.79
C ARG A 135 13.56 -8.54 -8.50
N TYR A 136 14.44 -8.08 -7.61
CA TYR A 136 14.02 -7.54 -6.31
C TYR A 136 13.25 -6.23 -6.45
N ARG A 137 13.51 -5.47 -7.52
CA ARG A 137 12.69 -4.32 -7.86
C ARG A 137 11.26 -4.74 -8.17
N ARG A 138 11.04 -5.70 -9.07
CA ARG A 138 9.69 -6.20 -9.40
C ARG A 138 8.95 -6.73 -8.16
N ASP A 139 9.64 -7.52 -7.34
CA ASP A 139 9.06 -8.07 -6.10
C ASP A 139 8.68 -6.95 -5.10
N TYR A 140 9.51 -5.89 -5.00
CA TYR A 140 9.22 -4.73 -4.17
C TYR A 140 8.04 -3.91 -4.69
N LEU A 141 7.96 -3.66 -6.01
CA LEU A 141 6.85 -2.95 -6.62
C LEU A 141 5.52 -3.71 -6.46
N ALA A 142 5.54 -5.02 -6.70
CA ALA A 142 4.37 -5.88 -6.48
C ALA A 142 3.93 -5.88 -5.01
N PHE A 143 4.89 -5.88 -4.08
CA PHE A 143 4.60 -5.76 -2.66
C PHE A 143 3.96 -4.41 -2.31
N LEU A 144 4.52 -3.30 -2.82
CA LEU A 144 3.97 -1.97 -2.65
C LEU A 144 2.54 -1.86 -3.20
N ALA A 145 2.31 -2.35 -4.42
CA ALA A 145 1.00 -2.36 -5.07
C ALA A 145 -0.03 -3.14 -4.24
N SER A 146 0.33 -4.36 -3.83
CA SER A 146 -0.54 -5.24 -3.04
C SER A 146 -0.88 -4.65 -1.68
N THR A 147 0.08 -4.02 -1.01
CA THR A 147 -0.15 -3.35 0.28
C THR A 147 -1.09 -2.16 0.12
N MET A 148 -0.84 -1.25 -0.83
CA MET A 148 -1.73 -0.10 -1.02
C MET A 148 -3.14 -0.51 -1.45
N ARG A 149 -3.26 -1.55 -2.28
CA ARG A 149 -4.56 -2.11 -2.67
C ARG A 149 -5.35 -2.60 -1.47
N GLN A 150 -4.71 -3.35 -0.58
CA GLN A 150 -5.37 -3.92 0.60
C GLN A 150 -5.68 -2.84 1.65
N VAL A 151 -4.78 -1.89 1.87
CA VAL A 151 -4.98 -0.81 2.85
C VAL A 151 -6.17 0.07 2.48
N PHE A 152 -6.26 0.50 1.22
CA PHE A 152 -7.31 1.43 0.78
C PHE A 152 -8.52 0.76 0.15
N GLY A 153 -8.51 -0.57 -0.02
CA GLY A 153 -9.56 -1.29 -0.75
C GLY A 153 -9.69 -0.83 -2.20
N ALA A 154 -8.58 -0.45 -2.83
CA ALA A 154 -8.57 0.03 -4.20
C ALA A 154 -8.97 -1.09 -5.17
N ALA A 155 -9.75 -0.75 -6.20
CA ALA A 155 -10.12 -1.68 -7.26
C ALA A 155 -8.90 -2.07 -8.11
N GLN A 156 -8.01 -1.09 -8.34
CA GLN A 156 -6.79 -1.28 -9.11
C GLN A 156 -5.64 -0.47 -8.49
N VAL A 157 -4.45 -1.07 -8.42
CA VAL A 157 -3.22 -0.38 -8.07
C VAL A 157 -2.14 -0.77 -9.07
N GLU A 158 -1.59 0.23 -9.76
CA GLU A 158 -0.47 0.09 -10.68
C GLU A 158 0.75 0.80 -10.10
N VAL A 159 1.90 0.17 -10.19
CA VAL A 159 3.15 0.80 -9.78
C VAL A 159 4.07 0.80 -10.98
N GLN A 160 4.35 1.98 -11.53
CA GLN A 160 5.15 2.12 -12.74
C GLN A 160 6.56 2.56 -12.39
N GLU A 161 7.51 1.94 -13.08
CA GLU A 161 8.83 2.50 -13.32
C GLU A 161 8.73 3.32 -14.61
N GLN A 162 9.45 4.44 -14.74
CA GLN A 162 9.51 5.23 -15.99
C GLN A 162 9.93 4.43 -17.25
N GLN A 163 10.23 3.12 -17.13
CA GLN A 163 10.55 2.18 -18.21
C GLN A 163 9.81 0.82 -18.13
N GLY A 164 8.80 0.64 -17.26
CA GLY A 164 8.01 -0.61 -17.18
C GLY A 164 6.93 -0.63 -16.09
N VAL A 165 5.81 -1.34 -16.32
CA VAL A 165 4.63 -1.36 -15.43
C VAL A 165 4.61 -2.65 -14.60
N ALA A 166 4.35 -2.55 -13.29
CA ALA A 166 4.00 -3.67 -12.42
C ALA A 166 2.56 -3.50 -11.92
N GLU A 167 1.69 -4.46 -12.26
CA GLU A 167 0.29 -4.50 -11.81
C GLU A 167 0.14 -5.45 -10.61
N ALA A 168 -0.79 -5.15 -9.70
CA ALA A 168 -1.14 -6.05 -8.63
C ALA A 168 -2.05 -7.18 -9.16
N ASP A 169 -1.54 -8.41 -9.26
CA ASP A 169 -2.34 -9.57 -9.70
C ASP A 169 -3.59 -9.74 -8.80
N VAL A 170 -4.74 -9.98 -9.44
CA VAL A 170 -5.98 -10.40 -8.79
C VAL A 170 -5.87 -11.91 -8.57
N VAL A 171 -5.75 -12.34 -7.32
CA VAL A 171 -5.78 -13.77 -7.00
C VAL A 171 -7.23 -14.23 -7.13
N GLN A 172 -7.58 -14.89 -8.23
CA GLN A 172 -8.79 -15.70 -8.32
C GLN A 172 -8.54 -17.02 -7.60
N GLU A 173 -9.30 -17.30 -6.55
CA GLU A 173 -9.34 -18.64 -5.94
C GLU A 173 -10.13 -19.57 -6.86
N GLU A 174 -9.45 -20.39 -7.67
CA GLU A 174 -10.09 -21.48 -8.40
C GLU A 174 -10.49 -22.60 -7.41
N ALA A 175 -11.80 -22.86 -7.30
CA ALA A 175 -12.34 -23.95 -6.50
C ALA A 175 -11.98 -25.31 -7.13
N GLY A 176 -11.09 -26.06 -6.47
CA GLY A 176 -10.68 -27.40 -6.89
C GLY A 176 -11.72 -28.47 -6.54
N GLU A 177 -12.28 -29.10 -7.57
CA GLU A 177 -13.18 -30.25 -7.48
C GLU A 177 -12.39 -31.52 -7.12
N ALA A 178 -12.65 -32.11 -5.95
CA ALA A 178 -11.95 -33.30 -5.49
C ALA A 178 -12.54 -34.57 -6.11
N THR A 179 -11.75 -35.29 -6.91
CA THR A 179 -12.03 -36.69 -7.27
C THR A 179 -10.94 -37.60 -6.73
N VAL A 180 -11.37 -38.60 -5.95
CA VAL A 180 -10.55 -39.62 -5.30
C VAL A 180 -10.28 -40.77 -6.28
N GLY A 181 -9.03 -41.18 -6.47
CA GLY A 181 -8.73 -42.36 -7.28
C GLY A 181 -7.25 -42.75 -7.42
N ALA A 182 -6.77 -43.57 -6.47
CA ALA A 182 -5.77 -44.65 -6.54
C ALA A 182 -4.44 -44.53 -7.34
N CYS A 183 -3.41 -45.03 -6.65
CA CYS A 183 -1.97 -45.01 -6.92
C CYS A 183 -1.50 -46.00 -8.01
N THR A 184 -0.40 -45.69 -8.72
CA THR A 184 0.75 -46.61 -8.93
C THR A 184 1.95 -45.86 -9.51
N ALA A 185 3.14 -46.20 -9.01
CA ALA A 185 4.42 -45.53 -9.26
C ALA A 185 5.13 -46.01 -10.54
N SER A 186 5.93 -45.13 -11.16
CA SER A 186 7.31 -45.45 -11.55
C SER A 186 8.12 -44.20 -11.94
N SER A 187 9.41 -44.29 -11.60
CA SER A 187 10.49 -43.31 -11.50
C SER A 187 11.01 -42.67 -12.81
N SER A 188 11.49 -41.41 -12.74
CA SER A 188 12.94 -41.09 -12.79
C SER A 188 13.28 -39.57 -12.77
N SER A 189 13.96 -39.16 -11.68
CA SER A 189 15.07 -38.20 -11.54
C SER A 189 15.03 -36.76 -12.12
N SER A 190 14.91 -35.74 -11.24
CA SER A 190 16.03 -34.88 -10.74
C SER A 190 15.51 -33.68 -9.89
N PRO A 191 16.28 -33.13 -8.94
CA PRO A 191 15.73 -32.39 -7.79
C PRO A 191 15.73 -30.88 -7.98
N SER A 192 14.59 -30.22 -7.74
CA SER A 192 14.53 -28.80 -7.39
C SER A 192 13.67 -28.66 -6.14
N ALA A 193 14.31 -28.29 -5.03
CA ALA A 193 13.65 -28.15 -3.74
C ALA A 193 12.91 -26.80 -3.69
N GLY A 194 11.62 -26.86 -3.99
CA GLY A 194 10.64 -25.90 -3.48
C GLY A 194 10.15 -26.33 -2.10
N ALA A 195 9.94 -25.38 -1.20
CA ALA A 195 8.93 -25.52 -0.17
C ALA A 195 7.77 -24.61 -0.58
N SER A 196 6.80 -25.22 -1.26
CA SER A 196 5.44 -24.70 -1.39
C SER A 196 4.85 -24.64 0.01
N TRP A 197 4.43 -23.46 0.46
CA TRP A 197 3.74 -23.28 1.73
C TRP A 197 2.24 -23.09 1.51
N ALA A 198 1.51 -23.79 2.38
CA ALA A 198 0.12 -24.15 2.26
C ALA A 198 -0.82 -22.94 2.23
N ALA A 199 -1.87 -23.09 1.43
CA ALA A 199 -3.03 -22.21 1.42
C ALA A 199 -3.67 -22.14 2.82
N PRO A 200 -4.13 -20.96 3.26
CA PRO A 200 -4.90 -20.84 4.48
C PRO A 200 -6.27 -21.51 4.30
N ALA A 201 -6.82 -22.01 5.41
CA ALA A 201 -8.08 -22.72 5.45
C ALA A 201 -9.24 -21.87 4.88
N ALA A 202 -9.93 -22.45 3.91
CA ALA A 202 -11.18 -21.94 3.35
C ALA A 202 -12.25 -21.86 4.44
N GLY A 203 -12.89 -20.69 4.55
CA GLY A 203 -14.05 -20.51 5.41
C GLY A 203 -14.30 -19.06 5.84
N CYS A 204 -14.50 -18.13 4.90
CA CYS A 204 -15.28 -16.90 5.08
C CYS A 204 -15.65 -16.34 3.71
N SER A 205 -16.89 -16.58 3.26
CA SER A 205 -17.45 -16.00 2.04
C SER A 205 -17.49 -14.47 2.11
N GLY A 206 -16.78 -13.82 1.18
CA GLY A 206 -17.38 -12.85 0.26
C GLY A 206 -18.07 -11.60 0.79
N ASP A 207 -17.63 -11.03 1.91
CA ASP A 207 -17.83 -9.60 2.19
C ASP A 207 -16.45 -8.96 2.07
N HIS A 208 -16.26 -8.07 1.08
CA HIS A 208 -15.04 -7.28 1.00
C HIS A 208 -14.83 -6.67 2.38
N MET A 209 -13.76 -7.08 3.08
CA MET A 209 -13.41 -6.50 4.37
C MET A 209 -13.58 -4.99 4.26
N LEU A 210 -14.32 -4.41 5.22
CA LEU A 210 -14.72 -2.99 5.26
C LEU A 210 -13.48 -2.09 5.28
N ASN A 211 -12.80 -2.01 4.13
CA ASN A 211 -11.68 -1.15 3.87
C ASN A 211 -12.31 0.24 3.80
N GLY A 212 -11.86 1.18 4.62
CA GLY A 212 -12.54 2.45 4.93
C GLY A 212 -12.79 3.42 3.76
N PHE A 213 -12.72 2.97 2.51
CA PHE A 213 -13.07 3.70 1.31
C PHE A 213 -14.62 3.77 1.13
N PRO A 214 -15.20 4.97 0.98
CA PRO A 214 -16.64 5.17 0.95
C PRO A 214 -17.24 4.89 -0.44
N ALA A 215 -17.10 3.65 -0.93
CA ALA A 215 -17.56 3.26 -2.27
C ALA A 215 -19.07 3.47 -2.48
N ALA A 216 -19.88 3.32 -1.43
CA ALA A 216 -21.33 3.52 -1.49
C ALA A 216 -21.73 5.00 -1.62
N ASP A 217 -20.99 5.92 -0.98
CA ASP A 217 -21.27 7.36 -1.02
C ASP A 217 -20.95 7.98 -2.40
N LEU A 218 -20.14 7.26 -3.19
CA LEU A 218 -19.70 7.64 -4.53
C LEU A 218 -20.65 7.15 -5.64
N TYR A 219 -21.77 6.52 -5.29
CA TYR A 219 -22.81 6.17 -6.25
C TYR A 219 -23.59 7.40 -6.68
N VAL A 220 -23.81 7.56 -7.99
CA VAL A 220 -24.50 8.71 -8.59
C VAL A 220 -25.94 8.36 -8.97
N GLY A 221 -26.22 7.11 -9.37
CA GLY A 221 -27.55 6.65 -9.80
C GLY A 221 -27.55 6.05 -11.21
N GLU A 222 -28.60 5.28 -11.56
CA GLU A 222 -28.80 4.65 -12.89
C GLU A 222 -27.52 3.99 -13.42
N ASP A 223 -26.86 3.25 -12.52
CA ASP A 223 -25.63 2.52 -12.77
C ASP A 223 -24.33 3.31 -12.97
N PHE A 224 -24.36 4.62 -12.70
CA PHE A 224 -23.19 5.49 -12.68
C PHE A 224 -22.62 5.64 -11.27
N GLY A 225 -21.29 5.65 -11.18
CA GLY A 225 -20.53 5.93 -9.96
C GLY A 225 -19.26 6.72 -10.26
N PHE A 226 -18.68 7.33 -9.23
CA PHE A 226 -17.38 7.97 -9.36
C PHE A 226 -16.25 6.94 -9.41
N MET A 227 -15.35 7.11 -10.38
CA MET A 227 -14.04 6.48 -10.39
C MET A 227 -13.00 7.55 -10.04
N ILE A 228 -12.33 7.36 -8.91
CA ILE A 228 -11.29 8.26 -8.42
C ILE A 228 -9.93 7.69 -8.83
N HIS A 229 -9.20 8.45 -9.63
CA HIS A 229 -7.80 8.14 -9.97
C HIS A 229 -6.87 8.91 -9.05
N VAL A 230 -6.03 8.20 -8.32
CA VAL A 230 -4.99 8.79 -7.47
C VAL A 230 -3.64 8.51 -8.10
N ASP A 231 -2.97 9.56 -8.58
CA ASP A 231 -1.64 9.48 -9.15
C ASP A 231 -0.62 9.92 -8.10
N VAL A 232 0.22 8.99 -7.66
CA VAL A 232 1.26 9.18 -6.66
C VAL A 232 2.61 9.24 -7.33
N HIS A 233 3.39 10.29 -7.08
CA HIS A 233 4.74 10.44 -7.60
C HIS A 233 5.77 10.58 -6.47
N VAL A 234 6.65 9.58 -6.33
CA VAL A 234 7.71 9.54 -5.32
C VAL A 234 8.97 10.19 -5.87
N LEU A 235 9.29 11.37 -5.35
CA LEU A 235 10.43 12.18 -5.80
C LEU A 235 11.74 11.80 -5.12
N GLN A 236 11.67 11.56 -3.80
CA GLN A 236 12.84 11.31 -2.96
C GLN A 236 12.47 10.32 -1.86
N SER A 237 13.43 9.48 -1.47
CA SER A 237 13.25 8.51 -0.38
C SER A 237 14.46 8.44 0.55
N SER A 238 15.22 9.53 0.64
CA SER A 238 16.43 9.58 1.47
C SER A 238 16.14 9.44 2.96
N GLY A 239 14.93 9.79 3.39
CA GLY A 239 14.45 9.63 4.75
C GLY A 239 14.05 8.18 5.10
N GLY A 240 13.77 7.31 4.13
CA GLY A 240 13.16 6.00 4.40
C GLY A 240 11.65 6.10 4.68
N ASN A 241 11.07 5.02 5.20
CA ASN A 241 9.64 4.88 5.51
C ASN A 241 8.70 5.19 4.34
N LEU A 242 9.05 4.69 3.15
CA LEU A 242 8.36 5.03 1.90
C LEU A 242 6.87 4.64 1.91
N PHE A 243 6.54 3.46 2.44
CA PHE A 243 5.17 2.96 2.51
C PHE A 243 4.25 3.91 3.27
N THR A 244 4.66 4.35 4.45
CA THR A 244 3.87 5.29 5.26
C THR A 244 3.78 6.66 4.58
N ALA A 245 4.84 7.16 3.95
CA ALA A 245 4.79 8.44 3.23
C ALA A 245 3.79 8.42 2.05
N ILE A 246 3.76 7.31 1.29
CA ILE A 246 2.76 7.09 0.23
C ILE A 246 1.35 7.03 0.83
N ALA A 247 1.16 6.31 1.93
CA ALA A 247 -0.13 6.21 2.58
C ALA A 247 -0.63 7.56 3.12
N TYR A 248 0.26 8.40 3.67
CA TYR A 248 -0.07 9.79 4.01
C TYR A 248 -0.54 10.58 2.80
N ALA A 249 0.18 10.47 1.67
CA ALA A 249 -0.16 11.22 0.46
C ALA A 249 -1.53 10.81 -0.10
N ILE A 250 -1.81 9.51 -0.18
CA ILE A 250 -3.11 8.96 -0.62
C ILE A 250 -4.21 9.38 0.36
N HIS A 251 -3.98 9.25 1.66
CA HIS A 251 -4.96 9.64 2.67
C HIS A 251 -5.27 11.14 2.58
N ALA A 252 -4.25 11.99 2.55
CA ALA A 252 -4.41 13.43 2.52
C ALA A 252 -5.07 13.94 1.23
N VAL A 253 -4.71 13.35 0.07
CA VAL A 253 -5.30 13.76 -1.21
C VAL A 253 -6.76 13.37 -1.30
N LEU A 254 -7.14 12.18 -0.84
CA LEU A 254 -8.54 11.76 -0.79
C LEU A 254 -9.34 12.57 0.23
N ARG A 255 -8.74 12.91 1.38
CA ARG A 255 -9.38 13.72 2.43
C ARG A 255 -9.65 15.16 2.00
N SER A 256 -8.85 15.69 1.09
CA SER A 256 -8.99 17.03 0.48
C SER A 256 -9.74 17.01 -0.86
N LEU A 257 -10.23 15.85 -1.31
CA LEU A 257 -10.90 15.69 -2.60
C LEU A 257 -12.24 16.41 -2.63
N ARG A 258 -12.41 17.26 -3.65
CA ARG A 258 -13.65 18.00 -3.92
C ARG A 258 -14.32 17.42 -5.16
N LEU A 259 -15.51 16.84 -5.00
CA LEU A 259 -16.26 16.21 -6.09
C LEU A 259 -17.21 17.21 -6.77
N PRO A 260 -17.32 17.19 -8.12
CA PRO A 260 -18.22 18.05 -8.87
C PRO A 260 -19.68 17.57 -8.77
N ALA A 261 -20.62 18.48 -9.04
CA ALA A 261 -22.02 18.12 -9.18
C ALA A 261 -22.24 17.30 -10.46
N VAL A 262 -23.06 16.25 -10.36
CA VAL A 262 -23.42 15.39 -11.49
C VAL A 262 -24.93 15.37 -11.64
N THR A 263 -25.41 15.55 -12.86
CA THR A 263 -26.82 15.45 -13.21
C THR A 263 -27.00 14.42 -14.31
N LEU A 264 -27.90 13.47 -14.05
CA LEU A 264 -28.29 12.44 -15.00
C LEU A 264 -29.56 12.89 -15.72
N HIS A 265 -29.52 12.92 -17.05
CA HIS A 265 -30.68 13.22 -17.88
C HIS A 265 -31.12 11.95 -18.59
N LYS A 266 -32.35 11.51 -18.30
CA LYS A 266 -32.96 10.36 -18.96
C LYS A 266 -33.74 10.84 -20.17
N ALA A 267 -33.34 10.40 -21.36
CA ALA A 267 -34.11 10.71 -22.56
C ALA A 267 -35.49 10.00 -22.51
N PRO A 268 -36.57 10.62 -23.00
CA PRO A 268 -37.89 10.00 -22.95
C PRO A 268 -38.01 8.84 -23.97
N GLY A 269 -38.22 7.62 -23.47
CA GLY A 269 -38.46 6.40 -24.26
C GLY A 269 -37.97 5.15 -23.53
N ASP A 270 -38.69 4.03 -23.65
CA ASP A 270 -38.23 2.74 -23.12
C ASP A 270 -36.95 2.31 -23.85
N GLY A 271 -35.82 2.25 -23.13
CA GLY A 271 -34.50 1.92 -23.68
C GLY A 271 -33.65 3.11 -24.10
N ALA A 272 -34.06 4.35 -23.81
CA ALA A 272 -33.25 5.52 -24.09
C ALA A 272 -32.08 5.65 -23.10
N GLY A 273 -30.86 5.86 -23.62
CA GLY A 273 -29.65 6.00 -22.81
C GLY A 273 -29.70 7.19 -21.85
N VAL A 274 -28.95 7.10 -20.75
CA VAL A 274 -28.78 8.18 -19.77
C VAL A 274 -27.61 9.06 -20.21
N SER A 275 -27.80 10.37 -20.31
CA SER A 275 -26.69 11.31 -20.51
C SER A 275 -26.24 11.91 -19.18
N VAL A 276 -24.92 11.97 -18.99
CA VAL A 276 -24.28 12.50 -17.78
C VAL A 276 -23.77 13.90 -18.06
N GLU A 277 -24.18 14.87 -17.26
CA GLU A 277 -23.65 16.23 -17.25
C GLU A 277 -22.92 16.47 -15.92
N VAL A 278 -21.68 16.96 -16.01
CA VAL A 278 -20.81 17.23 -14.85
C VAL A 278 -20.56 18.73 -14.75
N ASP A 279 -21.05 19.34 -13.67
CA ASP A 279 -20.87 20.76 -13.36
C ASP A 279 -19.76 20.91 -12.30
N ARG A 280 -18.59 21.36 -12.76
CA ARG A 280 -17.39 21.56 -11.91
C ARG A 280 -17.42 22.86 -11.10
N SER A 281 -18.45 23.68 -11.27
CA SER A 281 -18.63 24.92 -10.51
C SER A 281 -19.42 24.71 -9.22
N LYS A 282 -20.03 23.55 -9.05
CA LYS A 282 -20.87 23.21 -7.89
C LYS A 282 -20.38 21.94 -7.20
N PRO A 283 -20.54 21.83 -5.87
CA PRO A 283 -20.19 20.63 -5.14
C PRO A 283 -21.16 19.48 -5.43
N TYR A 284 -20.66 18.26 -5.29
CA TYR A 284 -21.50 17.06 -5.28
C TYR A 284 -22.59 17.15 -4.20
N ARG A 285 -23.81 16.71 -4.54
CA ARG A 285 -24.99 16.90 -3.68
C ARG A 285 -24.96 16.05 -2.42
N GLN A 286 -24.32 14.89 -2.47
CA GLN A 286 -24.22 13.97 -1.35
C GLN A 286 -22.87 14.16 -0.66
N ALA A 287 -22.89 14.25 0.67
CA ALA A 287 -21.67 14.28 1.46
C ALA A 287 -20.99 12.91 1.42
N VAL A 288 -19.69 12.89 1.12
CA VAL A 288 -18.86 11.68 1.14
C VAL A 288 -18.07 11.65 2.44
N SER A 289 -18.20 10.57 3.20
CA SER A 289 -17.49 10.42 4.47
C SER A 289 -16.11 9.79 4.26
N TRP A 290 -15.06 10.62 4.29
CA TRP A 290 -13.66 10.15 4.21
C TRP A 290 -13.07 9.75 5.58
N THR A 291 -13.84 9.90 6.66
CA THR A 291 -13.38 9.79 8.05
C THR A 291 -12.90 8.39 8.44
N HIS A 292 -13.39 7.35 7.75
CA HIS A 292 -13.05 5.96 8.04
C HIS A 292 -11.79 5.48 7.32
N MET A 293 -11.19 6.31 6.46
CA MET A 293 -10.02 5.91 5.69
C MET A 293 -8.83 5.61 6.62
N PRO A 294 -8.16 4.45 6.46
CA PRO A 294 -7.05 4.08 7.32
C PRO A 294 -5.77 4.85 6.97
N LEU A 295 -4.77 4.71 7.83
CA LEU A 295 -3.41 5.13 7.58
C LEU A 295 -2.45 3.99 7.92
N LEU A 296 -1.43 3.79 7.09
CA LEU A 296 -0.44 2.70 7.22
C LEU A 296 0.77 3.15 8.04
N CYS A 297 1.02 2.45 9.15
CA CYS A 297 2.24 2.52 9.93
C CYS A 297 3.16 1.33 9.60
N VAL A 298 4.43 1.62 9.35
CA VAL A 298 5.49 0.62 9.22
C VAL A 298 6.38 0.63 10.46
N LEU A 299 6.58 -0.56 11.02
CA LEU A 299 7.47 -0.80 12.14
C LEU A 299 8.56 -1.80 11.73
N LEU A 300 9.79 -1.59 12.20
CA LEU A 300 10.86 -2.58 12.08
C LEU A 300 10.99 -3.36 13.38
N VAL A 301 11.15 -4.67 13.29
CA VAL A 301 11.40 -5.53 14.45
C VAL A 301 12.89 -5.85 14.48
N SER A 302 13.54 -5.46 15.56
CA SER A 302 14.93 -5.78 15.80
C SER A 302 15.09 -7.26 16.19
N PRO A 303 16.29 -7.84 15.99
CA PRO A 303 16.59 -9.20 16.44
C PRO A 303 16.43 -9.40 17.96
N THR A 304 16.46 -8.32 18.74
CA THR A 304 16.30 -8.33 20.20
C THR A 304 14.86 -8.13 20.65
N GLY A 305 13.90 -8.02 19.72
CA GLY A 305 12.47 -7.87 20.01
C GLY A 305 11.98 -6.43 20.16
N HIS A 306 12.87 -5.43 20.10
CA HIS A 306 12.49 -4.02 20.10
C HIS A 306 11.89 -3.60 18.76
N CYS A 307 10.92 -2.70 18.78
CA CYS A 307 10.24 -2.21 17.59
C CYS A 307 10.54 -0.75 17.31
N VAL A 308 10.88 -0.43 16.07
CA VAL A 308 11.21 0.93 15.61
C VAL A 308 10.10 1.44 14.70
N VAL A 309 9.55 2.60 15.03
CA VAL A 309 8.50 3.28 14.27
C VAL A 309 9.12 4.37 13.40
N ASP A 310 8.54 4.55 12.22
CA ASP A 310 9.02 5.51 11.21
C ASP A 310 10.52 5.35 10.98
N PRO A 311 10.91 4.20 10.40
CA PRO A 311 12.31 3.86 10.28
C PRO A 311 13.04 4.78 9.32
N THR A 312 14.29 5.11 9.65
CA THR A 312 15.19 5.74 8.70
C THR A 312 15.60 4.74 7.62
N LEU A 313 16.04 5.23 6.46
CA LEU A 313 16.54 4.37 5.39
C LEU A 313 17.67 3.44 5.86
N ARG A 314 18.51 3.91 6.80
CA ARG A 314 19.59 3.12 7.38
C ARG A 314 19.05 2.01 8.31
N GLU A 315 18.02 2.31 9.11
CA GLU A 315 17.32 1.33 9.93
C GLU A 315 16.65 0.24 9.07
N GLU A 316 16.00 0.64 7.97
CA GLU A 316 15.38 -0.30 7.00
C GLU A 316 16.40 -1.27 6.38
N TRP A 317 17.65 -0.82 6.17
CA TRP A 317 18.72 -1.67 5.67
C TRP A 317 19.32 -2.58 6.74
N ALA A 318 19.34 -2.13 7.99
CA ALA A 318 19.90 -2.88 9.11
C ALA A 318 18.94 -3.95 9.67
N MET A 319 17.63 -3.77 9.52
CA MET A 319 16.60 -4.65 10.08
C MET A 319 15.65 -5.17 8.99
N PRO A 320 15.68 -6.49 8.68
CA PRO A 320 14.89 -7.05 7.60
C PRO A 320 13.42 -7.33 7.96
N GLN A 321 13.07 -7.31 9.25
CA GLN A 321 11.74 -7.67 9.72
C GLN A 321 10.88 -6.42 9.81
N GLN A 322 9.76 -6.43 9.11
CA GLN A 322 8.83 -5.33 9.02
C GLN A 322 7.43 -5.79 9.44
N VAL A 323 6.76 -4.95 10.22
CA VAL A 323 5.33 -5.06 10.50
C VAL A 323 4.64 -3.87 9.84
N HIS A 324 3.64 -4.16 9.03
CA HIS A 324 2.82 -3.18 8.36
C HIS A 324 1.42 -3.25 8.97
N VAL A 325 0.95 -2.15 9.54
CA VAL A 325 -0.35 -2.07 10.21
C VAL A 325 -1.10 -0.86 9.68
N ALA A 326 -2.31 -1.06 9.17
CA ALA A 326 -3.20 0.05 8.86
C ALA A 326 -4.43 0.03 9.75
N ALA A 327 -4.72 1.17 10.36
CA ALA A 327 -5.87 1.34 11.24
C ALA A 327 -6.61 2.64 10.94
N GLY A 328 -7.92 2.64 11.18
CA GLY A 328 -8.77 3.83 11.08
C GLY A 328 -8.81 4.63 12.38
N ALA A 329 -9.48 5.79 12.35
CA ALA A 329 -9.64 6.66 13.51
C ALA A 329 -10.35 5.98 14.70
N ASN A 330 -11.25 5.03 14.40
CA ASN A 330 -11.96 4.21 15.39
C ASN A 330 -11.07 3.14 16.07
N GLY A 331 -9.80 3.00 15.67
CA GLY A 331 -8.88 1.98 16.17
C GLY A 331 -9.07 0.60 15.53
N GLN A 332 -9.96 0.48 14.53
CA GLN A 332 -10.13 -0.77 13.79
C GLN A 332 -8.92 -1.02 12.90
N VAL A 333 -8.30 -2.19 13.05
CA VAL A 333 -7.23 -2.66 12.17
C VAL A 333 -7.86 -3.14 10.86
N MET A 334 -7.46 -2.54 9.75
CA MET A 334 -7.90 -2.90 8.40
C MET A 334 -6.86 -3.73 7.65
N TYR A 335 -5.59 -3.59 8.04
CA TYR A 335 -4.49 -4.32 7.43
C TYR A 335 -3.44 -4.67 8.48
N PHE A 336 -2.96 -5.92 8.43
CA PHE A 336 -1.82 -6.37 9.21
C PHE A 336 -0.98 -7.31 8.36
N ARG A 337 0.33 -7.06 8.28
CA ARG A 337 1.26 -7.96 7.63
C ARG A 337 2.60 -7.95 8.32
N TYR A 338 3.05 -9.13 8.74
CA TYR A 338 4.44 -9.38 9.11
C TYR A 338 5.20 -9.85 7.87
N GLN A 339 6.35 -9.23 7.59
CA GLN A 339 7.19 -9.61 6.47
C GLN A 339 8.67 -9.53 6.85
N GLN A 340 9.39 -10.61 6.54
CA GLN A 340 10.84 -10.61 6.58
C GLN A 340 11.38 -10.45 5.15
N LEU A 341 11.99 -9.31 4.86
CA LEU A 341 12.66 -9.09 3.59
C LEU A 341 13.89 -9.99 3.49
N PRO A 342 14.19 -10.55 2.31
CA PRO A 342 15.39 -11.36 2.12
C PRO A 342 16.62 -10.44 2.13
N SER A 343 17.09 -10.03 3.32
CA SER A 343 18.29 -9.21 3.42
C SER A 343 19.55 -10.08 3.35
N ARG A 344 20.51 -9.68 2.53
CA ARG A 344 21.87 -10.26 2.57
C ARG A 344 22.67 -9.81 3.79
N ARG A 345 22.30 -8.68 4.43
CA ARG A 345 23.13 -8.00 5.44
C ARG A 345 22.42 -7.56 6.73
N GLY A 346 21.14 -7.90 6.93
CA GLY A 346 20.41 -7.61 8.18
C GLY A 346 19.93 -8.86 8.92
N ASN A 347 20.13 -10.06 8.36
CA ASN A 347 19.81 -11.30 9.08
C ASN A 347 20.82 -11.50 10.22
N ALA A 348 20.38 -11.24 11.46
CA ALA A 348 21.13 -11.51 12.69
C ALA A 348 21.65 -12.95 12.77
N TYR A 349 21.05 -13.88 12.03
CA TYR A 349 21.45 -15.27 11.95
C TYR A 349 22.75 -15.56 11.19
N GLN A 350 23.42 -14.56 10.61
CA GLN A 350 24.82 -14.73 10.18
C GLN A 350 25.83 -14.52 11.33
N LEU A 351 25.39 -14.14 12.53
CA LEU A 351 26.24 -13.99 13.71
C LEU A 351 26.32 -15.28 14.54
N ARG A 352 26.81 -16.36 13.92
CA ARG A 352 27.66 -17.39 14.55
C ARG A 352 28.08 -18.39 13.47
N PRO A 353 29.37 -18.46 13.08
CA PRO A 353 29.90 -19.73 12.65
C PRO A 353 29.72 -20.67 13.84
N ALA A 354 29.09 -21.83 13.63
CA ALA A 354 29.20 -22.90 14.61
C ALA A 354 30.69 -23.09 14.92
N GLU A 355 31.08 -23.01 16.18
CA GLU A 355 32.37 -23.57 16.58
C GLU A 355 32.37 -25.00 16.04
N LEU A 356 33.36 -25.34 15.22
CA LEU A 356 33.51 -26.70 14.69
C LEU A 356 33.59 -27.64 15.90
N SER A 357 32.48 -28.26 16.27
CA SER A 357 32.55 -29.48 17.04
C SER A 357 33.12 -30.52 16.08
N SER A 358 34.23 -31.11 16.48
CA SER A 358 34.90 -32.20 15.78
C SER A 358 33.98 -33.42 15.80
N ALA A 359 33.03 -33.47 14.89
CA ALA A 359 32.24 -34.66 14.61
C ALA A 359 32.06 -34.75 13.10
N THR A 360 32.80 -35.68 12.53
CA THR A 360 32.62 -36.23 11.20
C THR A 360 31.17 -36.66 11.00
N ASP A 361 30.37 -35.85 10.31
CA ASP A 361 29.37 -36.37 9.37
C ASP A 361 28.88 -35.24 8.45
N GLY A 362 28.78 -35.58 7.15
CA GLY A 362 28.51 -34.65 6.07
C GLY A 362 27.07 -34.11 6.07
N CYS A 363 26.93 -32.93 5.47
CA CYS A 363 25.69 -32.17 5.22
C CYS A 363 25.12 -31.38 6.42
N ALA A 364 25.78 -30.27 6.76
CA ALA A 364 25.22 -29.21 7.60
C ALA A 364 25.05 -27.90 6.79
N SER A 365 23.96 -27.79 6.02
CA SER A 365 23.42 -26.48 5.62
C SER A 365 22.36 -26.06 6.65
N TYR A 366 22.80 -25.67 7.85
CA TYR A 366 21.89 -25.14 8.87
C TYR A 366 21.59 -23.67 8.57
N VAL A 367 20.45 -23.43 7.91
CA VAL A 367 19.78 -22.13 7.89
C VAL A 367 19.08 -22.02 9.24
N ALA A 368 19.46 -21.04 10.07
CA ALA A 368 18.74 -20.77 11.31
C ALA A 368 17.27 -20.43 11.01
N PRO A 369 16.32 -20.85 11.87
CA PRO A 369 14.91 -20.60 11.64
C PRO A 369 14.63 -19.08 11.58
N PRO A 370 13.64 -18.63 10.79
CA PRO A 370 13.21 -17.24 10.77
C PRO A 370 12.89 -16.80 12.21
N SER A 371 13.26 -15.58 12.61
CA SER A 371 12.77 -15.06 13.90
C SER A 371 11.26 -14.98 13.78
N ALA A 372 10.59 -15.90 14.45
CA ALA A 372 9.15 -15.86 14.60
C ALA A 372 8.85 -14.75 15.60
N LEU A 373 7.96 -13.83 15.22
CA LEU A 373 7.37 -12.90 16.17
C LEU A 373 6.55 -13.71 17.16
N SER A 374 6.80 -13.58 18.46
CA SER A 374 5.94 -14.26 19.44
C SER A 374 4.54 -13.66 19.38
N VAL A 375 3.52 -14.45 19.75
CA VAL A 375 2.12 -13.96 19.74
C VAL A 375 1.95 -12.78 20.70
N ASN A 376 2.65 -12.79 21.83
CA ASN A 376 2.61 -11.69 22.80
C ASN A 376 3.25 -10.42 22.24
N ASP A 377 4.40 -10.55 21.56
CA ASP A 377 5.06 -9.41 20.92
C ASP A 377 4.19 -8.86 19.79
N CYS A 378 3.58 -9.74 19.00
CA CYS A 378 2.62 -9.38 17.96
C CYS A 378 1.46 -8.55 18.50
N TRP A 379 0.88 -8.97 19.62
CA TRP A 379 -0.20 -8.24 20.28
C TRP A 379 0.25 -6.87 20.78
N SER A 380 1.40 -6.80 21.44
CA SER A 380 1.97 -5.52 21.91
C SER A 380 2.21 -4.56 20.75
N ILE A 381 2.82 -5.05 19.68
CA ILE A 381 3.09 -4.28 18.46
C ILE A 381 1.80 -3.78 17.83
N LEU A 382 0.77 -4.62 17.75
CA LEU A 382 -0.54 -4.23 17.23
C LEU A 382 -1.17 -3.13 18.07
N CYS A 383 -1.13 -3.24 19.41
CA CYS A 383 -1.64 -2.21 20.30
C CYS A 383 -0.91 -0.88 20.06
N ASP A 384 0.42 -0.87 20.06
CA ASP A 384 1.19 0.37 19.84
C ASP A 384 0.94 0.95 18.45
N ALA A 385 0.94 0.11 17.42
CA ALA A 385 0.73 0.51 16.04
C ALA A 385 -0.63 1.18 15.82
N VAL A 386 -1.70 0.70 16.46
CA VAL A 386 -3.03 1.32 16.38
C VAL A 386 -3.01 2.74 16.96
N HIS A 387 -2.42 2.94 18.13
CA HIS A 387 -2.30 4.28 18.74
C HIS A 387 -1.45 5.21 17.88
N ILE A 388 -0.38 4.68 17.27
CA ILE A 388 0.45 5.43 16.34
C ILE A 388 -0.36 5.84 15.11
N CYS A 389 -1.11 4.94 14.48
CA CYS A 389 -1.98 5.26 13.34
C CYS A 389 -3.02 6.34 13.69
N GLN A 390 -3.64 6.28 14.88
CA GLN A 390 -4.57 7.31 15.32
C GLN A 390 -3.89 8.68 15.50
N ALA A 391 -2.69 8.72 16.08
CA ALA A 391 -1.92 9.94 16.18
C ALA A 391 -1.51 10.48 14.80
N MET A 392 -1.13 9.60 13.87
CA MET A 392 -0.82 9.97 12.48
C MET A 392 -2.03 10.56 11.74
N LEU A 393 -3.22 9.99 11.96
CA LEU A 393 -4.46 10.52 11.41
C LEU A 393 -4.75 11.92 11.95
N HIS A 394 -4.64 12.12 13.26
CA HIS A 394 -4.83 13.42 13.89
C HIS A 394 -3.86 14.48 13.33
N ASP A 395 -2.56 14.16 13.24
CA ASP A 395 -1.55 15.07 12.67
C ASP A 395 -1.87 15.44 11.21
N CYS A 396 -2.39 14.48 10.44
CA CYS A 396 -2.79 14.69 9.05
C CYS A 396 -3.99 15.66 8.95
N GLU A 397 -5.00 15.46 9.78
CA GLU A 397 -6.19 16.32 9.83
C GLU A 397 -5.85 17.75 10.29
N GLU A 398 -4.97 17.88 11.29
CA GLU A 398 -4.46 19.17 11.75
C GLU A 398 -3.71 19.90 10.62
N ALA A 399 -2.85 19.20 9.88
CA ALA A 399 -2.12 19.78 8.76
C ALA A 399 -3.04 20.24 7.61
N LEU A 400 -4.08 19.46 7.29
CA LEU A 400 -5.05 19.81 6.25
C LEU A 400 -5.92 21.01 6.62
N THR A 401 -6.32 21.14 7.89
CA THR A 401 -7.14 22.27 8.36
C THR A 401 -6.33 23.56 8.47
N HIS A 402 -5.07 23.52 8.88
CA HIS A 402 -4.21 24.70 8.93
C HIS A 402 -3.71 25.16 7.56
N GLY A 403 -3.64 24.27 6.57
CA GLY A 403 -3.25 24.59 5.19
C GLY A 403 -4.27 25.41 4.40
N GLU A 404 -5.55 25.42 4.80
CA GLU A 404 -6.61 26.20 4.11
C GLU A 404 -6.57 27.71 4.41
N GLY A 405 -5.69 28.17 5.32
CA GLY A 405 -5.64 29.56 5.80
C GLY A 405 -4.42 30.39 5.38
N ALA A 406 -3.54 29.89 4.49
CA ALA A 406 -2.28 30.55 4.12
C ALA A 406 -2.29 31.12 2.69
#